data_AF-A0A819RGL4-F1
#
_entry.id   AF-A0A819RGL4-F1
#
_cell.length_a   1.000
_cell.length_b   1.000
_cell.length_c   1.000
_cell.angle_alpha   90.00
_cell.angle_beta   90.00
_cell.angle_gamma   90.00
#
_symmetry.space_group_name_H-M   'P 1'
#
loop_
_entity.id
_entity.type
_entity.pdbx_description
1 polymer ?
#
loop_
_entity_poly.entity_id
_entity_poly.type
_entity_poly.pdbx_seq_one_letter_code
_entity_poly.pdbx_strand_id
1 'polypeptide(L)'
;MLCYGKEQCCQISLNDNYYYYNNLELSRLNLSNDQYRFCTQCFNAIKSDSIFIGDNLTQTLVEIPKSLFLLSKKDLKEPEKMIDCIVCTRRWHQVCALHLDQIGSEGFICNTCIREYNIK
;
A
#
# COMPACT_ATOMS: atom_id res chain seq x y z
N MET A 1 2.45 -1.10 4.42
CA MET A 1 1.29 -2.01 4.45
C MET A 1 1.00 -2.31 5.90
N LEU A 2 -0.19 -1.96 6.39
CA LEU A 2 -0.55 -2.07 7.81
C LEU A 2 -0.71 -3.54 8.24
N CYS A 3 -0.28 -3.85 9.45
CA CYS A 3 -0.46 -5.14 10.11
C CYS A 3 -1.52 -5.04 11.21
N TYR A 4 -2.45 -5.99 11.29
CA TYR A 4 -3.48 -6.10 12.34
C TYR A 4 -2.97 -6.78 13.61
N GLY A 5 -1.64 -6.88 13.77
CA GLY A 5 -1.01 -7.43 14.95
C GLY A 5 -1.28 -6.59 16.21
N LYS A 6 -0.83 -7.12 17.35
CA LYS A 6 -1.08 -6.57 18.69
C LYS A 6 -0.55 -5.14 18.89
N GLU A 7 0.45 -4.73 18.13
CA GLU A 7 1.05 -3.40 18.21
C GLU A 7 0.40 -2.46 17.20
N GLN A 8 -0.16 -1.34 17.68
CA GLN A 8 -0.87 -0.34 16.87
C GLN A 8 0.00 0.35 15.79
N CYS A 9 1.31 0.08 15.77
CA CYS A 9 2.26 0.65 14.81
C CYS A 9 2.96 -0.41 13.95
N CYS A 10 2.49 -1.66 13.95
CA CYS A 10 3.13 -2.71 13.16
C CYS A 10 2.91 -2.50 11.65
N GLN A 11 3.99 -2.52 10.87
CA GLN A 11 3.96 -2.42 9.42
C GLN A 11 4.76 -3.56 8.77
N ILE A 12 4.26 -4.06 7.64
CA ILE A 12 4.91 -5.09 6.83
C ILE A 12 5.85 -4.41 5.81
N SER A 13 7.14 -4.73 5.87
CA SER A 13 8.19 -4.12 5.04
C SER A 13 8.21 -4.72 3.63
N LEU A 14 8.81 -3.99 2.68
CA LEU A 14 8.99 -4.51 1.32
C LEU A 14 9.86 -5.76 1.34
N ASN A 15 9.50 -6.75 0.53
CA ASN A 15 10.08 -8.09 0.43
C ASN A 15 9.82 -9.03 1.61
N ASP A 16 9.04 -8.62 2.62
CA ASP A 16 8.64 -9.50 3.71
C ASP A 16 7.47 -10.41 3.31
N ASN A 17 7.48 -11.60 3.89
CA ASN A 17 6.31 -12.48 3.86
C ASN A 17 5.26 -12.01 4.87
N TYR A 18 4.00 -12.25 4.57
CA TYR A 18 2.87 -11.93 5.42
C TYR A 18 1.70 -12.87 5.17
N TYR A 19 0.83 -12.99 6.17
CA TYR A 19 -0.41 -13.74 6.07
C TYR A 19 -1.57 -12.78 5.84
N TYR A 20 -2.54 -13.16 5.00
CA TYR A 20 -3.74 -12.37 4.80
C TYR A 20 -4.99 -13.23 4.74
N TYR A 21 -6.11 -12.62 5.13
CA TYR A 21 -7.45 -13.18 5.00
C TYR A 21 -8.31 -12.21 4.20
N ASN A 22 -9.01 -12.71 3.18
CA ASN A 22 -10.00 -11.94 2.43
C ASN A 22 -11.36 -12.08 3.07
N ASN A 23 -11.96 -10.97 3.45
CA ASN A 23 -13.32 -10.91 3.95
C ASN A 23 -14.31 -10.94 2.77
N LEU A 24 -14.64 -12.15 2.30
CA LEU A 24 -15.51 -12.34 1.13
C LEU A 24 -17.00 -12.06 1.41
N GLU A 25 -17.41 -12.05 2.69
CA GLU A 25 -18.80 -11.81 3.11
C GLU A 25 -18.90 -10.55 3.99
N LEU A 26 -18.57 -9.39 3.41
CA LEU A 26 -18.65 -8.06 4.07
C LEU A 26 -19.98 -7.77 4.78
N SER A 27 -21.07 -8.42 4.35
CA SER A 27 -22.41 -8.23 4.93
C SER A 27 -22.72 -9.16 6.11
N ARG A 28 -21.93 -10.21 6.35
CA ARG A 28 -22.23 -11.24 7.36
C ARG A 28 -21.29 -11.20 8.56
N LEU A 29 -20.04 -10.80 8.34
CA LEU A 29 -19.09 -10.56 9.41
C LEU A 29 -19.12 -9.06 9.71
N ASN A 30 -19.13 -8.67 10.98
CA ASN A 30 -19.09 -7.26 11.42
C ASN A 30 -17.71 -6.61 11.13
N LEU A 31 -17.06 -6.95 10.03
CA LEU A 31 -15.72 -6.57 9.62
C LEU A 31 -15.80 -5.65 8.41
N SER A 32 -15.22 -4.46 8.52
CA SER A 32 -15.31 -3.39 7.52
C SER A 32 -14.23 -3.44 6.44
N ASN A 33 -13.12 -4.14 6.69
CA ASN A 33 -12.02 -4.23 5.73
C ASN A 33 -12.17 -5.45 4.84
N ASP A 34 -11.91 -5.28 3.54
CA ASP A 34 -11.93 -6.37 2.55
C ASP A 34 -10.81 -7.41 2.80
N GLN A 35 -9.70 -6.97 3.41
CA GLN A 35 -8.55 -7.83 3.65
C GLN A 35 -7.83 -7.47 4.95
N TYR A 36 -7.63 -8.48 5.79
CA TYR A 36 -6.87 -8.40 7.04
C TYR A 36 -5.49 -9.02 6.83
N ARG A 37 -4.44 -8.37 7.35
CA ARG A 37 -3.04 -8.73 7.08
C ARG A 37 -2.23 -8.79 8.37
N PHE A 38 -1.37 -9.80 8.50
CA PHE A 38 -0.47 -9.99 9.64
C PHE A 38 0.94 -10.25 9.13
N CYS A 39 1.94 -9.55 9.68
CA CYS A 39 3.34 -9.95 9.45
C CYS A 39 3.58 -11.34 10.04
N THR A 40 4.60 -12.05 9.52
CA THR A 40 4.93 -13.41 9.99
C THR A 40 5.14 -13.48 11.50
N GLN A 41 5.77 -12.46 12.10
CA GLN A 41 6.01 -12.41 13.55
C GLN A 41 4.70 -12.32 14.35
N CYS A 42 3.80 -11.39 14.00
CA CYS A 42 2.51 -11.25 14.69
C CYS A 42 1.61 -12.48 14.49
N PHE A 43 1.60 -13.06 13.30
CA PHE A 43 0.80 -14.25 13.01
C PHE A 43 1.25 -15.46 13.86
N ASN A 44 2.58 -15.65 13.98
CA ASN A 44 3.16 -16.75 14.74
C ASN A 44 3.13 -16.53 16.26
N ALA A 45 3.10 -15.27 16.72
CA ALA A 45 2.98 -14.95 18.14
C ALA A 45 1.65 -15.40 18.76
N ILE A 46 0.59 -15.50 17.96
CA ILE A 46 -0.71 -16.03 18.38
C ILE A 46 -0.57 -17.55 18.50
N LYS A 47 -0.69 -18.12 19.70
CA LYS A 47 -0.57 -19.59 19.89
C LYS A 47 -1.85 -20.36 19.55
N SER A 48 -2.99 -19.68 19.48
CA SER A 48 -4.27 -20.26 19.10
C SER A 48 -4.30 -20.63 17.61
N ASP A 49 -5.13 -21.61 17.27
CA ASP A 49 -5.44 -22.00 15.88
C ASP A 49 -6.38 -21.00 15.18
N SER A 50 -6.96 -20.07 15.95
CA SER A 50 -7.80 -18.99 15.43
C SER A 50 -7.25 -17.61 15.83
N ILE A 51 -7.55 -16.61 15.02
CA ILE A 51 -7.25 -15.20 15.25
C ILE A 51 -8.57 -14.45 15.45
N PHE A 52 -8.64 -13.67 16.52
CA PHE A 52 -9.78 -12.80 16.80
C PHE A 52 -9.53 -11.42 16.20
N ILE A 53 -10.44 -10.96 15.34
CA ILE A 53 -10.33 -9.70 14.62
C ILE A 53 -11.53 -8.80 14.97
N GLY A 54 -11.24 -7.54 15.27
CA GLY A 54 -12.24 -6.46 15.32
C GLY A 54 -11.60 -5.16 14.86
N ASP A 55 -12.37 -4.31 14.20
CA ASP A 55 -11.84 -3.05 13.67
C ASP A 55 -11.76 -1.97 14.77
N ASN A 56 -12.61 -2.06 15.80
CA ASN A 56 -12.69 -1.11 16.91
C ASN A 56 -12.87 -1.80 18.26
N LEU A 57 -12.51 -1.11 19.35
CA LEU A 57 -12.57 -1.64 20.73
C LEU A 57 -13.97 -2.02 21.22
N THR A 58 -15.01 -1.45 20.61
CA THR A 58 -16.42 -1.67 20.98
C THR A 58 -17.07 -2.78 20.17
N GLN A 59 -16.36 -3.34 19.19
CA GLN A 59 -16.89 -4.33 18.27
C GLN A 59 -16.74 -5.74 18.86
N THR A 60 -17.76 -6.59 18.64
CA THR A 60 -17.62 -8.03 18.84
C THR A 60 -16.53 -8.58 17.93
N LEU A 61 -15.53 -9.22 18.52
CA LEU A 61 -14.45 -9.86 17.78
C LEU A 61 -14.99 -11.05 16.98
N VAL A 62 -14.54 -11.16 15.73
CA VAL A 62 -14.81 -12.30 14.85
C VAL A 62 -13.65 -13.27 14.96
N GLU A 63 -13.96 -14.53 15.24
CA GLU A 63 -12.97 -15.62 15.25
C GLU A 63 -12.74 -16.14 13.83
N ILE A 64 -11.49 -16.10 13.36
CA ILE A 64 -11.10 -16.57 12.04
C ILE A 64 -10.01 -17.64 12.19
N PRO A 65 -10.26 -18.88 11.75
CA PRO A 65 -9.26 -19.94 11.76
C PRO A 65 -8.01 -19.55 10.95
N LYS A 66 -6.82 -19.84 11.47
CA LYS A 66 -5.55 -19.59 10.79
C LYS A 66 -5.42 -20.33 9.47
N SER A 67 -6.09 -21.47 9.32
CA SER A 67 -6.14 -22.24 8.07
C SER A 67 -6.79 -21.46 6.91
N LEU A 68 -7.58 -20.42 7.20
CA LEU A 68 -8.17 -19.55 6.17
C LEU A 68 -7.22 -18.43 5.71
N PHE A 69 -6.07 -18.26 6.37
CA PHE A 69 -5.08 -17.26 5.98
C PHE A 69 -4.15 -17.81 4.91
N LEU A 70 -3.86 -16.98 3.92
CA LEU A 70 -2.95 -17.29 2.83
C LEU A 70 -1.62 -16.58 3.05
N LEU A 71 -0.51 -17.26 2.74
CA LEU A 71 0.82 -16.69 2.75
C LEU A 71 1.04 -15.91 1.45
N SER A 72 1.54 -14.69 1.56
CA SER A 72 1.94 -13.84 0.44
C SER A 72 3.26 -13.14 0.75
N LYS A 73 3.86 -12.53 -0.27
CA LYS A 73 5.08 -11.73 -0.17
C LYS A 73 4.80 -10.33 -0.68
N LYS A 74 5.29 -9.32 0.03
CA LYS A 74 5.15 -7.93 -0.39
C LYS A 74 6.28 -7.55 -1.35
N ASP A 75 6.25 -8.09 -2.56
CA ASP A 75 7.28 -7.89 -3.59
C ASP A 75 6.84 -6.97 -4.73
N LEU A 76 5.57 -6.56 -4.77
CA LEU A 76 5.07 -5.60 -5.75
C LEU A 76 5.80 -4.26 -5.60
N LYS A 77 6.57 -3.93 -6.64
CA LYS A 77 7.16 -2.61 -6.84
C LYS A 77 6.34 -1.90 -7.89
N GLU A 78 5.58 -0.89 -7.49
CA GLU A 78 4.89 -0.04 -8.45
C GLU A 78 5.93 0.72 -9.27
N PRO A 79 5.83 0.71 -10.61
CA PRO A 79 6.72 1.50 -11.45
C PRO A 79 6.53 2.99 -11.14
N GLU A 80 7.63 3.75 -11.11
CA GLU A 80 7.54 5.18 -10.92
C GLU A 80 6.74 5.82 -12.07
N LYS A 81 5.87 6.78 -11.73
CA LYS A 81 5.11 7.53 -12.71
C LYS A 81 6.07 8.28 -13.64
N MET A 82 5.76 8.28 -14.93
CA MET A 82 6.51 9.00 -15.95
C MET A 82 5.73 10.22 -16.39
N ILE A 83 6.45 11.27 -16.77
CA ILE A 83 5.90 12.48 -17.37
C ILE A 83 6.71 12.88 -18.60
N ASP A 84 6.02 13.44 -19.60
CA ASP A 84 6.64 13.92 -20.83
C ASP A 84 6.91 15.41 -20.76
N CYS A 85 8.10 15.81 -21.22
CA CYS A 85 8.37 17.22 -21.47
C CYS A 85 7.49 17.70 -22.64
N ILE A 86 6.68 18.73 -22.44
CA ILE A 86 5.77 19.24 -23.48
C ILE A 86 6.50 19.89 -24.67
N VAL A 87 7.80 20.19 -24.52
CA VAL A 87 8.64 20.77 -25.58
C VAL A 87 9.40 19.70 -26.36
N CYS A 88 10.21 18.88 -25.69
CA CYS A 88 11.07 17.90 -26.36
C CYS A 88 10.54 16.46 -26.34
N THR A 89 9.39 16.20 -25.72
CA THR A 89 8.72 14.89 -25.63
C THR A 89 9.52 13.76 -24.95
N ARG A 90 10.70 14.07 -24.38
CA ARG A 90 11.45 13.10 -23.57
C ARG A 90 10.67 12.75 -22.32
N ARG A 91 10.71 11.46 -21.96
CA ARG A 91 10.13 10.90 -20.73
C ARG A 91 11.07 11.11 -19.55
N TRP A 92 10.49 11.54 -18.44
CA TRP A 92 11.17 11.72 -17.16
C TRP A 92 10.38 10.99 -16.08
N HIS A 93 11.08 10.45 -15.08
CA HIS A 93 10.36 10.02 -13.88
C HIS A 93 9.80 11.25 -13.17
N GLN A 94 8.56 11.18 -12.68
CA GLN A 94 7.86 12.30 -12.08
C GLN A 94 8.63 12.90 -10.89
N VAL A 95 9.30 12.07 -10.08
CA VAL A 95 10.13 12.55 -8.96
C VAL A 95 11.42 13.21 -9.47
N CYS A 96 12.08 12.62 -10.46
CA CYS A 96 13.27 13.24 -11.09
C CYS A 96 12.94 14.57 -11.77
N ALA A 97 11.73 14.69 -12.31
CA ALA A 97 11.20 15.91 -12.91
C ALA A 97 10.76 16.96 -11.88
N LEU A 98 10.65 16.58 -10.59
CA LEU A 98 10.10 17.39 -9.51
C LEU A 98 8.74 18.02 -9.88
N HIS A 99 7.89 17.25 -10.56
CA HIS A 99 6.61 17.73 -11.07
C HIS A 99 5.43 17.22 -10.25
N LEU A 100 4.51 18.13 -9.92
CA LEU A 100 3.22 17.81 -9.31
C LEU A 100 2.13 18.51 -10.10
N ASP A 101 1.19 17.75 -10.64
CA ASP A 101 0.12 18.24 -11.54
C ASP A 101 -0.73 19.36 -10.91
N GLN A 102 -0.85 19.36 -9.57
CA GLN A 102 -1.58 20.38 -8.80
C GLN A 102 -0.90 21.76 -8.81
N ILE A 103 0.42 21.80 -9.03
CA ILE A 103 1.23 23.03 -9.05
C ILE A 103 1.56 23.42 -10.50
N GLY A 104 1.90 22.43 -11.34
CA GLY A 104 2.29 22.63 -12.73
C GLY A 104 1.20 22.23 -13.73
N SER A 105 0.01 22.82 -13.63
CA SER A 105 -1.14 22.45 -14.48
C SER A 105 -0.91 22.68 -15.99
N GLU A 106 0.04 23.54 -16.35
CA GLU A 106 0.41 23.82 -17.76
C GLU A 106 1.30 22.72 -18.39
N GLY A 107 1.71 21.73 -17.60
CA GLY A 107 2.56 20.63 -18.04
C GLY A 107 4.03 20.82 -17.69
N PHE A 108 4.81 19.74 -17.81
CA PHE A 108 6.22 19.72 -17.45
C PHE A 108 7.12 20.17 -18.60
N ILE A 109 8.07 21.07 -18.31
CA ILE A 109 9.15 21.46 -19.23
C ILE A 109 10.48 21.07 -18.57
N CYS A 110 11.29 20.26 -19.25
CA CYS A 110 12.56 19.82 -18.67
C CYS A 110 13.59 20.96 -18.60
N ASN A 111 14.53 20.84 -17.65
CA ASN A 111 15.57 21.84 -17.41
C ASN A 111 16.40 22.21 -18.64
N THR A 112 16.61 21.27 -19.57
CA THR A 112 17.29 21.54 -20.83
C THR A 112 16.49 22.51 -21.70
N CYS A 113 15.19 22.26 -21.89
CA CYS A 113 14.32 23.14 -22.68
C CYS A 113 14.15 24.51 -22.02
N ILE A 114 14.05 24.58 -20.70
CA ILE A 114 14.01 25.86 -19.96
C ILE A 114 15.24 26.70 -20.30
N ARG A 115 16.44 26.11 -20.24
CA ARG A 115 17.71 26.80 -20.51
C ARG A 115 17.90 27.16 -21.98
N GLU A 116 17.56 26.25 -22.90
CA GLU A 116 17.79 26.46 -24.34
C GLU A 116 16.81 27.48 -24.93
N TYR A 117 15.56 27.48 -24.49
CA TYR A 117 14.52 28.35 -25.04
C TYR A 117 14.23 29.59 -24.17
N ASN A 118 14.99 29.79 -23.08
CA ASN A 118 14.78 30.88 -22.11
C ASN A 118 13.32 30.98 -21.64
N ILE A 119 12.70 29.83 -21.35
CA ILE A 119 11.34 29.76 -20.84
C ILE A 119 11.38 30.16 -19.37
N LYS A 120 10.55 31.13 -18.97
CA LYS A 120 10.48 31.64 -17.60
C LYS A 120 9.45 30.89 -16.77
#